data_AF-A0A7Y9KK71-F1
#
_entry.id   AF-A0A7Y9KK71-F1
#
_cell.length_a   1.000
_cell.length_b   1.000
_cell.length_c   1.000
_cell.angle_alpha   90.00
_cell.angle_beta   90.00
_cell.angle_gamma   90.00
#
_symmetry.space_group_name_H-M   'P 1'
#
loop_
_entity.id
_entity.type
_entity.pdbx_description
1 polymer ?
#
loop_
_entity_poly.entity_id
_entity_poly.type
_entity_poly.pdbx_seq_one_letter_code
_entity_poly.pdbx_strand_id
1 'polypeptide(L)'
;MTEWYTTTGGTPEEQEAAQGRLLGEWPDAPLDRPETCEMLLEVAREQVVVYAPDPGTAEAAVAAVLERFGLTHKLVDVLAVLELDDLTDPPRRYVYAQLQQAVNLWNAGRVSSDGNLGDGAFTFTPRPLDRTIKSIIRPIDGKPHVL
;
A
#
# COMPACT_ATOMS: atom_id res chain seq x y z
N MET A 1 -11.70 9.75 0.70
CA MET A 1 -10.32 9.46 1.12
C MET A 1 -10.03 8.00 0.81
N THR A 2 -8.82 7.67 0.38
CA THR A 2 -8.45 6.26 0.09
C THR A 2 -7.55 5.78 1.20
N GLU A 3 -7.99 4.81 1.98
CA GLU A 3 -7.26 4.33 3.15
C GLU A 3 -6.71 2.93 2.93
N TRP A 4 -5.53 2.66 3.50
CA TRP A 4 -4.93 1.33 3.53
C TRP A 4 -5.85 0.31 4.20
N TYR A 5 -5.75 -0.96 3.81
CA TYR A 5 -6.42 -2.04 4.53
C TYR A 5 -5.70 -2.33 5.85
N THR A 6 -6.47 -2.49 6.91
CA THR A 6 -6.07 -2.89 8.28
C THR A 6 -7.22 -3.69 8.89
N THR A 7 -6.93 -4.44 9.95
CA THR A 7 -7.86 -5.30 10.70
C THR A 7 -7.87 -5.01 12.20
N THR A 8 -6.90 -4.25 12.70
CA THR A 8 -6.68 -4.04 14.16
C THR A 8 -6.64 -2.56 14.59
N GLY A 9 -6.64 -1.60 13.67
CA GLY A 9 -6.64 -0.17 14.00
C GLY A 9 -7.98 0.35 14.56
N GLY A 10 -7.92 1.29 15.51
CA GLY A 10 -9.08 2.05 15.98
C GLY A 10 -9.90 1.40 17.09
N THR A 11 -11.13 1.90 17.24
CA THR A 11 -12.16 1.37 18.14
C THR A 11 -12.76 0.05 17.60
N PRO A 12 -13.41 -0.78 18.44
CA PRO A 12 -14.01 -2.04 17.98
C PRO A 12 -15.01 -1.88 16.82
N GLU A 13 -15.76 -0.77 16.78
CA GLU A 13 -16.70 -0.47 15.69
C GLU A 13 -15.96 -0.15 14.37
N GLU A 14 -14.86 0.59 14.45
CA GLU A 14 -14.01 0.88 13.29
C GLU A 14 -13.31 -0.38 12.77
N GLN A 15 -12.90 -1.29 13.67
CA GLN A 15 -12.33 -2.59 13.30
C GLN A 15 -13.34 -3.44 12.53
N GLU A 16 -14.59 -3.53 12.99
CA GLU A 16 -15.64 -4.29 12.31
C GLU A 16 -15.93 -3.71 10.91
N ALA A 17 -15.99 -2.38 10.79
CA ALA A 17 -16.15 -1.71 9.50
C ALA A 17 -14.96 -1.97 8.56
N ALA A 18 -13.73 -1.94 9.09
CA ALA A 18 -12.51 -2.21 8.31
C ALA A 18 -12.45 -3.67 7.83
N GLN A 19 -12.82 -4.62 8.69
CA GLN A 19 -12.92 -6.04 8.35
C GLN A 19 -14.03 -6.31 7.33
N GLY A 20 -15.18 -5.64 7.46
CA GLY A 20 -16.27 -5.72 6.48
C GLY A 20 -15.85 -5.21 5.10
N ARG A 21 -15.13 -4.08 5.05
CA ARG A 21 -14.55 -3.56 3.79
C ARG A 21 -13.54 -4.54 3.21
N LEU A 22 -12.68 -5.13 4.04
CA LEU A 22 -11.70 -6.11 3.60
C LEU A 22 -12.37 -7.35 3.01
N LEU A 23 -13.38 -7.92 3.67
CA LEU A 23 -14.11 -9.09 3.18
C LEU A 23 -14.86 -8.83 1.87
N GLY A 24 -15.33 -7.60 1.65
CA GLY A 24 -15.97 -7.22 0.39
C GLY A 24 -15.05 -7.37 -0.82
N GLU A 25 -13.74 -7.18 -0.61
CA GLU A 25 -12.72 -7.19 -1.68
C GLU A 25 -11.83 -8.44 -1.64
N TRP A 26 -11.72 -9.09 -0.48
CA TRP A 26 -11.03 -10.35 -0.25
C TRP A 26 -11.89 -11.27 0.63
N PRO A 27 -12.83 -12.03 0.03
CA PRO A 27 -13.77 -12.88 0.77
C PRO A 27 -13.11 -13.99 1.60
N ASP A 28 -11.93 -14.45 1.18
CA ASP A 28 -11.17 -15.52 1.84
C ASP A 28 -10.08 -14.99 2.80
N ALA A 29 -10.20 -13.74 3.25
CA ALA A 29 -9.25 -13.15 4.18
C ALA A 29 -9.20 -13.94 5.52
N PRO A 30 -8.01 -14.18 6.10
CA PRO A 30 -7.85 -14.97 7.33
C PRO A 30 -8.25 -14.18 8.58
N LEU A 31 -9.51 -13.75 8.65
CA LEU A 31 -10.05 -13.02 9.80
C LEU A 31 -10.27 -13.89 11.03
N ASP A 32 -10.20 -15.22 10.88
CA ASP A 32 -10.11 -16.15 12.01
C ASP A 32 -8.76 -16.05 12.75
N ARG A 33 -7.76 -15.38 12.14
CA ARG A 33 -6.45 -15.05 12.73
C ARG A 33 -6.12 -13.59 12.42
N PRO A 34 -6.78 -12.61 13.07
CA PRO A 34 -6.69 -11.20 12.71
C PRO A 34 -5.26 -10.66 12.78
N GLU A 35 -4.43 -11.14 13.71
CA GLU A 35 -3.02 -10.73 13.81
C GLU A 35 -2.19 -11.21 12.61
N THR A 36 -2.51 -12.40 12.08
CA THR A 36 -1.85 -12.90 10.86
C THR A 36 -2.31 -12.08 9.65
N CYS A 37 -3.60 -11.75 9.57
CA CYS A 37 -4.14 -10.90 8.51
C CYS A 37 -3.51 -9.50 8.54
N GLU A 38 -3.40 -8.88 9.72
CA GLU A 38 -2.74 -7.58 9.90
C GLU A 38 -1.29 -7.64 9.45
N MET A 39 -0.52 -8.61 9.94
CA MET A 39 0.88 -8.78 9.58
C MET A 39 1.06 -8.87 8.06
N LEU A 40 0.20 -9.62 7.36
CA LEU A 40 0.25 -9.73 5.89
C LEU A 40 -0.02 -8.39 5.20
N LEU A 41 -1.01 -7.64 5.69
CA LEU A 41 -1.38 -6.32 5.17
C LEU A 41 -0.27 -5.29 5.41
N GLU A 42 0.38 -5.33 6.58
CA GLU A 42 1.50 -4.45 6.92
C GLU A 42 2.73 -4.74 6.07
N VAL A 43 3.14 -6.01 5.97
CA VAL A 43 4.26 -6.42 5.11
C VAL A 43 3.99 -6.05 3.65
N ALA A 44 2.77 -6.30 3.17
CA ALA A 44 2.37 -5.91 1.83
C ALA A 44 2.49 -4.40 1.61
N ARG A 45 2.03 -3.58 2.58
CA ARG A 45 2.14 -2.12 2.55
C ARG A 45 3.60 -1.69 2.47
N GLU A 46 4.45 -2.23 3.34
CA GLU A 46 5.88 -1.91 3.36
C GLU A 46 6.55 -2.22 2.02
N GLN A 47 6.30 -3.40 1.46
CA GLN A 47 6.87 -3.79 0.17
C GLN A 47 6.38 -2.90 -0.98
N VAL A 48 5.11 -2.49 -0.95
CA VAL A 48 4.54 -1.55 -1.92
C VAL A 48 5.20 -0.18 -1.79
N VAL A 49 5.33 0.36 -0.57
CA VAL A 49 5.95 1.67 -0.32
C VAL A 49 7.43 1.67 -0.69
N VAL A 50 8.17 0.63 -0.33
CA VAL A 50 9.60 0.50 -0.66
C VAL A 50 9.83 0.43 -2.19
N TYR A 51 8.92 -0.21 -2.92
CA TYR A 51 9.04 -0.35 -4.38
C TYR A 51 8.43 0.82 -5.15
N ALA A 52 7.42 1.47 -4.60
CA ALA A 52 6.78 2.60 -5.24
C ALA A 52 7.81 3.70 -5.49
N PRO A 53 7.80 4.36 -6.65
CA PRO A 53 8.43 5.67 -6.73
C PRO A 53 7.80 6.51 -5.62
N ASP A 54 8.64 7.30 -4.92
CA ASP A 54 8.23 8.19 -3.82
C ASP A 54 6.81 8.67 -4.12
N PRO A 55 5.81 8.37 -3.26
CA PRO A 55 4.40 8.70 -3.49
C PRO A 55 4.30 10.21 -3.49
N GLY A 56 4.80 10.86 -4.55
CA GLY A 56 5.42 12.18 -4.46
C GLY A 56 4.50 13.05 -3.65
N THR A 57 4.91 13.34 -2.42
CA THR A 57 4.11 14.17 -1.54
C THR A 57 3.78 15.42 -2.35
N ALA A 58 2.62 16.06 -2.19
CA ALA A 58 2.44 17.31 -2.95
C ALA A 58 3.55 18.30 -2.61
N GLU A 59 4.14 18.21 -1.42
CA GLU A 59 5.42 18.87 -1.13
C GLU A 59 6.52 18.49 -2.12
N ALA A 60 6.85 17.22 -2.34
CA ALA A 60 7.86 16.80 -3.31
C ALA A 60 7.48 17.18 -4.76
N ALA A 61 6.21 17.08 -5.14
CA ALA A 61 5.73 17.46 -6.46
C ALA A 61 5.82 18.98 -6.68
N VAL A 62 5.41 19.77 -5.68
CA VAL A 62 5.51 21.24 -5.68
C VAL A 62 6.97 21.65 -5.65
N ALA A 63 7.81 21.00 -4.85
CA ALA A 63 9.25 21.25 -4.80
C ALA A 63 9.91 21.02 -6.17
N ALA A 64 9.58 19.91 -6.86
CA ALA A 64 10.09 19.62 -8.20
C ALA A 64 9.64 20.66 -9.25
N VAL A 65 8.38 21.11 -9.18
CA VAL A 65 7.88 22.18 -10.07
C VAL A 65 8.61 23.49 -9.77
N LEU A 66 8.71 23.89 -8.50
CA LEU A 66 9.38 25.12 -8.09
C LEU A 66 10.87 25.11 -8.45
N GLU A 67 11.53 23.95 -8.38
CA GLU A 67 12.91 23.77 -8.83
C GLU A 67 13.08 24.13 -10.31
N ARG A 68 12.17 23.67 -11.19
CA ARG A 68 12.25 23.99 -12.63
C ARG A 68 12.16 25.50 -12.91
N PHE A 69 11.46 26.24 -12.06
CA PHE A 69 11.31 27.69 -12.17
C PHE A 69 12.31 28.49 -11.33
N GLY A 70 13.22 27.83 -10.58
CA GLY A 70 14.18 28.51 -9.70
C GLY A 70 13.56 29.15 -8.45
N LEU A 71 12.39 28.66 -8.02
CA LEU A 71 11.56 29.22 -6.96
C LEU A 71 11.53 28.34 -5.69
N THR A 72 12.54 27.51 -5.46
CA THR A 72 12.60 26.61 -4.28
C THR A 72 12.45 27.34 -2.94
N HIS A 73 12.93 28.59 -2.85
CA HIS A 73 12.76 29.45 -1.68
C HIS A 73 11.29 29.85 -1.38
N LYS A 74 10.35 29.56 -2.28
CA LYS A 74 8.91 29.78 -2.13
C LYS A 74 8.12 28.56 -1.70
N LEU A 75 8.77 27.42 -1.46
CA LEU A 75 8.07 26.17 -1.12
C LEU A 75 7.12 26.34 0.07
N VAL A 76 7.59 26.94 1.17
CA VAL A 76 6.78 27.16 2.38
C VAL A 76 5.58 28.06 2.10
N ASP A 77 5.78 29.17 1.38
CA ASP A 77 4.72 30.10 1.00
C ASP A 77 3.65 29.40 0.14
N VAL A 78 4.09 28.57 -0.82
CA VAL A 78 3.19 27.87 -1.76
C VAL A 78 2.41 26.76 -1.06
N LEU A 79 3.05 25.97 -0.20
CA LEU A 79 2.35 24.93 0.57
C LEU A 79 1.31 25.54 1.51
N ALA A 80 1.63 26.67 2.14
CA ALA A 80 0.69 27.40 2.99
C ALA A 80 -0.51 27.95 2.21
N VAL A 81 -0.31 28.45 0.98
CA VAL A 81 -1.41 28.90 0.10
C VAL A 81 -2.28 27.74 -0.37
N LEU A 82 -1.68 26.58 -0.59
CA LEU A 82 -2.39 25.40 -1.09
C LEU A 82 -3.08 24.59 0.02
N GLU A 83 -2.93 24.99 1.30
CA GLU A 83 -3.49 24.29 2.47
C GLU A 83 -3.18 22.77 2.43
N LEU A 84 -1.99 22.41 1.94
CA LEU A 84 -1.55 21.03 1.80
C LEU A 84 -1.00 20.53 3.14
N ASP A 85 -1.88 20.27 4.09
CA ASP A 85 -1.49 19.92 5.47
C ASP A 85 -1.18 18.43 5.66
N ASP A 86 -1.66 17.53 4.80
CA ASP A 86 -1.26 16.12 4.84
C ASP A 86 -1.81 15.36 3.63
N LEU A 87 -0.95 14.96 2.69
CA LEU A 87 -1.30 13.94 1.69
C LEU A 87 -0.94 12.55 2.22
N THR A 88 -1.49 12.24 3.40
CA THR A 88 -1.43 10.92 4.02
C THR A 88 -2.27 9.89 3.27
N ASP A 89 -3.21 10.33 2.43
CA ASP A 89 -4.05 9.47 1.60
C ASP A 89 -3.22 8.73 0.54
N PRO A 90 -3.01 7.40 0.67
CA PRO A 90 -2.30 6.64 -0.34
C PRO A 90 -3.02 6.67 -1.70
N PRO A 91 -2.26 6.74 -2.81
CA PRO A 91 -2.84 6.54 -4.14
C PRO A 91 -3.62 5.22 -4.23
N ARG A 92 -4.80 5.24 -4.85
CA ARG A 92 -5.68 4.05 -5.01
C ARG A 92 -4.97 2.81 -5.57
N ARG A 93 -4.05 3.01 -6.52
CA ARG A 93 -3.23 1.94 -7.09
C ARG A 93 -2.32 1.25 -6.06
N TYR A 94 -1.87 1.97 -5.03
CA TYR A 94 -1.03 1.41 -3.98
C TYR A 94 -1.87 0.64 -2.96
N VAL A 95 -3.05 1.15 -2.59
CA VAL A 95 -4.00 0.41 -1.74
C VAL A 95 -4.45 -0.89 -2.41
N TYR A 96 -4.74 -0.86 -3.71
CA TYR A 96 -5.03 -2.07 -4.48
C TYR A 96 -3.82 -3.02 -4.55
N ALA A 97 -2.61 -2.49 -4.76
CA ALA A 97 -1.39 -3.28 -4.77
C ALA A 97 -1.09 -3.96 -3.42
N GLN A 98 -1.37 -3.28 -2.30
CA GLN A 98 -1.28 -3.86 -0.95
C GLN A 98 -2.19 -5.07 -0.84
N LEU A 99 -3.47 -4.93 -1.20
CA LEU A 99 -4.43 -6.03 -1.13
C LEU A 99 -3.98 -7.23 -1.96
N GLN A 100 -3.58 -7.01 -3.22
CA GLN A 100 -3.11 -8.08 -4.09
C GLN A 100 -1.83 -8.76 -3.55
N GLN A 101 -0.91 -7.99 -2.96
CA GLN A 101 0.29 -8.56 -2.35
C GLN A 101 -0.04 -9.38 -1.10
N ALA A 102 -0.97 -8.92 -0.26
CA ALA A 102 -1.42 -9.67 0.92
C ALA A 102 -2.06 -11.01 0.52
N VAL A 103 -2.90 -11.02 -0.51
CA VAL A 103 -3.49 -12.24 -1.10
C VAL A 103 -2.39 -13.20 -1.58
N ASN A 104 -1.38 -12.68 -2.29
CA ASN A 104 -0.25 -13.50 -2.77
C ASN A 104 0.56 -14.09 -1.63
N LEU A 105 0.84 -13.31 -0.58
CA LEU A 105 1.57 -13.77 0.61
C LEU A 105 0.78 -14.86 1.36
N TRP A 106 -0.53 -14.68 1.50
CA TRP A 106 -1.41 -15.69 2.11
C TRP A 106 -1.40 -17.00 1.33
N ASN A 107 -1.61 -16.93 0.01
CA ASN A 107 -1.61 -18.11 -0.86
C ASN A 107 -0.25 -18.83 -0.84
N ALA A 108 0.85 -18.07 -0.83
CA ALA A 108 2.20 -18.63 -0.75
C ALA A 108 2.45 -19.36 0.58
N GLY A 109 1.95 -18.84 1.70
CA GLY A 109 2.13 -19.46 3.02
C GLY A 109 1.23 -20.68 3.27
N ARG A 110 0.18 -20.87 2.46
CA ARG A 110 -0.71 -22.05 2.51
C ARG A 110 -0.19 -23.25 1.70
N VAL A 111 0.65 -23.00 0.71
CA VAL A 111 1.20 -24.04 -0.17
C VAL A 111 2.54 -24.49 0.39
N SER A 112 2.60 -25.71 0.93
CA SER A 112 3.88 -26.35 1.28
C SER A 112 4.71 -26.59 0.01
N SER A 113 6.04 -26.65 0.16
CA SER A 113 6.98 -26.99 -0.92
C SER A 113 6.71 -28.33 -1.62
N ASP A 114 5.88 -29.19 -1.02
CA ASP A 114 5.46 -30.49 -1.58
C ASP A 114 4.07 -30.44 -2.26
N GLY A 115 3.47 -29.26 -2.43
CA GLY A 115 2.19 -29.09 -3.13
C GLY A 115 0.94 -29.54 -2.34
N ASN A 116 1.10 -29.92 -1.07
CA ASN A 116 -0.01 -30.25 -0.18
C ASN A 116 -0.52 -29.02 0.61
N LEU A 117 -1.84 -28.96 0.83
CA LEU A 117 -2.48 -28.05 1.79
C LEU A 117 -2.12 -28.52 3.21
N GLY A 118 -1.23 -27.81 3.89
CA GLY A 118 -0.68 -28.20 5.20
C GLY A 118 -1.57 -27.81 6.38
N ASP A 119 -2.00 -28.82 7.15
CA ASP A 119 -2.80 -28.74 8.39
C ASP A 119 -1.95 -28.47 9.64
N GLY A 120 -1.13 -27.41 9.65
CA GLY A 120 -0.51 -26.96 10.91
C GLY A 120 0.92 -26.43 10.80
N ALA A 121 1.05 -25.24 10.20
CA ALA A 121 2.02 -24.19 10.51
C ALA A 121 2.09 -23.26 9.30
N PHE A 122 1.62 -22.02 9.45
CA PHE A 122 1.80 -21.01 8.40
C PHE A 122 3.31 -20.73 8.27
N THR A 123 3.91 -21.14 7.16
CA THR A 123 5.33 -20.90 6.89
C THR A 123 5.45 -19.64 6.04
N PHE A 124 5.91 -18.56 6.66
CA PHE A 124 6.10 -17.29 5.96
C PHE A 124 7.47 -17.26 5.26
N THR A 125 7.47 -17.31 3.93
CA THR A 125 8.66 -17.02 3.12
C THR A 125 8.48 -15.67 2.46
N PRO A 126 9.18 -14.60 2.89
CA PRO A 126 9.05 -13.29 2.25
C PRO A 126 9.51 -13.41 0.79
N ARG A 127 8.55 -13.30 -0.13
CA ARG A 127 8.81 -13.27 -1.57
C ARG A 127 9.01 -11.82 -2.01
N PRO A 128 9.89 -11.57 -3.00
CA PRO A 128 9.95 -10.26 -3.63
C PRO A 128 8.59 -9.92 -4.26
N LEU A 129 8.26 -8.62 -4.30
CA LEU A 129 7.00 -8.12 -4.84
C LEU A 129 6.73 -8.66 -6.26
N ASP A 130 5.52 -9.16 -6.49
CA ASP A 130 5.14 -9.80 -7.76
C ASP A 130 5.27 -8.86 -8.96
N ARG A 131 5.61 -9.41 -10.13
CA ARG A 131 5.81 -8.62 -11.36
C ARG A 131 4.55 -7.86 -11.78
N THR A 132 3.38 -8.44 -11.59
CA THR A 132 2.09 -7.81 -11.88
C THR A 132 1.86 -6.62 -10.95
N ILE A 133 2.14 -6.78 -9.66
CA ILE A 133 2.01 -5.73 -8.66
C ILE A 133 3.01 -4.59 -8.93
N LYS A 134 4.25 -4.93 -9.31
CA LYS A 134 5.23 -3.96 -9.79
C LYS A 134 4.72 -3.15 -10.99
N SER A 135 3.95 -3.76 -11.90
CA SER A 135 3.39 -3.08 -13.05
C SER A 135 2.23 -2.14 -12.69
N ILE A 136 1.43 -2.49 -11.67
CA ILE A 136 0.33 -1.66 -11.14
C ILE A 136 0.87 -0.41 -10.44
N ILE A 137 1.97 -0.56 -9.71
CA ILE A 137 2.61 0.53 -8.95
C ILE A 137 3.39 1.48 -9.86
N ARG A 138 3.96 0.96 -10.97
CA ARG A 138 4.78 1.75 -11.90
C ARG A 138 3.90 2.72 -12.70
N PRO A 139 4.33 3.98 -12.92
CA PRO A 139 3.69 4.88 -13.87
C PRO A 139 3.64 4.24 -15.27
N ILE A 140 2.49 4.37 -15.95
CA ILE A 140 2.21 3.75 -17.25
C ILE A 140 3.16 4.29 -18.34
N ASP A 141 3.60 5.53 -18.22
CA ASP A 141 4.63 6.12 -19.08
C ASP A 141 5.94 6.23 -18.30
N GLY A 142 6.94 5.44 -18.67
CA GLY A 142 8.32 5.52 -18.15
C GLY A 142 9.09 6.77 -18.61
N LYS A 143 8.40 7.91 -18.77
CA LYS A 143 8.98 9.19 -19.17
C LYS A 143 9.03 10.11 -17.95
N PRO A 144 10.12 10.87 -17.75
CA PRO A 144 10.09 11.96 -16.80
C PRO A 144 9.04 12.99 -17.26
N HIS A 145 8.00 13.20 -16.45
CA HIS A 145 7.09 14.31 -16.64
C HIS A 145 7.84 15.58 -16.23
N VAL A 146 8.52 16.18 -17.20
CA VAL A 146 9.05 17.53 -17.05
C VAL A 146 7.86 18.48 -17.24
N LEU A 147 7.23 18.93 -16.15
CA LEU A 147 6.42 20.16 -16.09
C LEU A 147 7.28 21.37 -15.83
#